data_AF-A0A849ERU7-F1
#
_entry.id   AF-A0A849ERU7-F1
#
_cell.length_a   1.000
_cell.length_b   1.000
_cell.length_c   1.000
_cell.angle_alpha   90.00
_cell.angle_beta   90.00
_cell.angle_gamma   90.00
#
_symmetry.space_group_name_H-M   'P 1'
#
loop_
_entity.id
_entity.type
_entity.pdbx_description
1 polymer ?
#
loop_
_entity_poly.entity_id
_entity_poly.type
_entity_poly.pdbx_seq_one_letter_code
_entity_poly.pdbx_strand_id
1 'polypeptide(L)'
;MLSVGITAALRNRGFTVAPFKKGPDYIDAGWLALAAGRPCYNLDTFLIDIPIVRDSYQRHTHDAQVAVVEGNRGLYDCIHTHGMTSTAELAKLIDLPVILCLDATKSTRTLAAVVGGCT
;
A
#
# COMPACT_ATOMS: atom_id res chain seq x y z
N MET A 1 9.00 8.62 -4.22
CA MET A 1 8.17 7.78 -3.33
C MET A 1 8.84 6.42 -3.13
N LEU A 2 8.86 5.88 -1.91
CA LEU A 2 9.52 4.60 -1.60
C LEU A 2 8.89 3.41 -2.36
N SER A 3 7.56 3.36 -2.43
CA SER A 3 6.80 2.33 -3.14
C SER A 3 7.19 2.21 -4.62
N VAL A 4 7.31 3.34 -5.31
CA VAL A 4 7.77 3.42 -6.72
C VAL A 4 9.21 2.88 -6.85
N GLY A 5 10.11 3.26 -5.94
CA GLY A 5 11.49 2.77 -5.95
C GLY A 5 11.60 1.26 -5.73
N ILE A 6 10.86 0.71 -4.75
CA ILE A 6 10.80 -0.73 -4.49
C ILE A 6 10.23 -1.46 -5.70
N THR A 7 9.14 -0.96 -6.27
CA THR A 7 8.48 -1.54 -7.46
C THR A 7 9.45 -1.60 -8.64
N ALA A 8 10.14 -0.50 -8.94
CA ALA A 8 11.13 -0.44 -10.01
C ALA A 8 12.32 -1.37 -9.75
N ALA A 9 12.81 -1.45 -8.51
CA ALA A 9 13.92 -2.33 -8.13
C ALA A 9 13.56 -3.82 -8.27
N LEU A 10 12.35 -4.21 -7.86
CA LEU A 10 11.84 -5.57 -8.04
C LEU A 10 11.72 -5.92 -9.53
N ARG A 11 11.15 -5.02 -10.33
CA ARG A 11 11.07 -5.20 -11.78
C ARG A 11 12.46 -5.34 -12.42
N ASN A 12 13.43 -4.51 -12.03
CA ASN A 12 14.80 -4.59 -12.54
C ASN A 12 15.50 -5.90 -12.17
N ARG A 13 15.02 -6.62 -11.14
CA ARG A 13 15.47 -7.97 -10.77
C ARG A 13 14.71 -9.08 -11.51
N GLY A 14 13.83 -8.73 -12.46
CA GLY A 14 13.07 -9.68 -13.27
C GLY A 14 11.73 -10.12 -12.65
N PHE A 15 11.32 -9.55 -11.51
CA PHE A 15 10.02 -9.87 -10.94
C PHE A 15 8.88 -9.18 -11.70
N THR A 16 7.81 -9.92 -11.93
CA THR A 16 6.54 -9.32 -12.36
C THR A 16 5.79 -8.80 -11.14
N VAL A 17 5.67 -7.47 -11.02
CA VAL A 17 5.06 -6.80 -9.86
C VAL A 17 3.65 -6.32 -10.19
N ALA A 18 2.66 -6.64 -9.36
CA ALA A 18 1.30 -6.08 -9.41
C ALA A 18 1.23 -4.81 -8.54
N PRO A 19 1.14 -3.60 -9.13
CA PRO A 19 1.02 -2.37 -8.37
C PRO A 19 -0.44 -2.07 -8.01
N PHE A 20 -0.63 -1.60 -6.78
CA PHE A 20 -1.93 -1.12 -6.30
C PHE A 20 -1.76 0.16 -5.50
N LYS A 21 -2.80 1.00 -5.52
CA LYS A 21 -2.91 2.19 -4.71
C LYS A 21 -4.12 2.09 -3.79
N LYS A 22 -3.93 2.42 -2.51
CA LYS A 22 -5.02 2.74 -1.59
C LYS A 22 -5.08 4.26 -1.48
N GLY A 23 -6.13 4.85 -2.03
CA GLY A 23 -6.35 6.31 -2.04
C GLY A 23 -6.94 6.81 -3.35
N PRO A 24 -7.62 7.97 -3.37
CA PRO A 24 -8.18 8.56 -4.59
C PRO A 24 -7.14 9.17 -5.55
N ASP A 25 -5.86 9.21 -5.18
CA ASP A 25 -4.81 9.87 -5.96
C ASP A 25 -4.43 9.03 -7.20
N TYR A 26 -4.63 9.62 -8.38
CA TYR A 26 -4.30 8.99 -9.67
C TYR A 26 -2.87 9.26 -10.14
N ILE A 27 -2.19 10.28 -9.61
CA ILE A 27 -0.80 10.61 -9.98
C ILE A 27 0.12 9.53 -9.43
N ASP A 28 -0.05 9.17 -8.15
CA ASP A 28 0.68 8.10 -7.49
C ASP A 28 0.50 6.75 -8.21
N ALA A 29 -0.75 6.44 -8.59
CA ALA A 29 -1.07 5.24 -9.36
C ALA A 29 -0.36 5.23 -10.73
N GLY A 30 -0.27 6.38 -11.39
CA GLY A 30 0.47 6.54 -12.65
C GLY A 30 1.96 6.22 -12.49
N TRP A 31 2.61 6.73 -11.43
CA TRP A 31 4.01 6.45 -11.15
C TRP A 31 4.26 4.99 -10.80
N LEU A 32 3.38 4.36 -10.03
CA LEU A 32 3.46 2.94 -9.71
C LEU A 32 3.28 2.08 -10.97
N ALA A 33 2.33 2.44 -11.85
CA ALA A 33 2.14 1.73 -13.10
C ALA A 33 3.39 1.80 -13.99
N LEU A 34 3.98 2.99 -14.11
CA LEU A 34 5.24 3.20 -14.85
C LEU A 34 6.40 2.38 -14.26
N ALA A 35 6.51 2.34 -12.93
CA ALA A 35 7.56 1.58 -12.24
C ALA A 35 7.38 0.07 -12.36
N ALA A 36 6.14 -0.42 -12.39
CA ALA A 36 5.85 -1.84 -12.56
C ALA A 36 5.88 -2.29 -14.03
N GLY A 37 5.70 -1.36 -14.98
CA GLY A 37 5.52 -1.69 -16.40
C GLY A 37 4.16 -2.32 -16.70
N ARG A 38 3.16 -2.13 -15.82
CA ARG A 38 1.79 -2.64 -15.97
C ARG A 38 0.78 -1.71 -15.27
N PRO A 39 -0.53 -1.80 -15.57
CA PRO A 39 -1.53 -0.96 -14.94
C PRO A 39 -1.55 -1.08 -13.41
N CYS A 40 -1.80 0.05 -12.73
CA CYS A 40 -2.02 0.12 -11.29
C CYS A 40 -3.52 0.23 -11.01
N TYR A 41 -4.00 -0.56 -10.05
CA TYR A 41 -5.42 -0.61 -9.69
C TYR A 41 -5.66 -0.04 -8.29
N ASN A 42 -6.83 0.55 -8.10
CA ASN A 42 -7.23 1.13 -6.82
C ASN A 42 -7.85 0.06 -5.91
N LEU A 43 -7.46 0.05 -4.65
CA LEU A 43 -7.98 -0.85 -3.60
C LEU A 43 -8.57 -0.07 -2.41
N ASP A 44 -8.92 1.21 -2.60
CA ASP A 44 -9.50 2.02 -1.54
C ASP A 44 -10.92 1.58 -1.19
N THR A 45 -11.07 0.96 -0.01
CA THR A 45 -12.35 0.48 0.53
C THR A 45 -13.30 1.60 0.94
N PHE A 46 -12.85 2.87 0.93
CA PHE A 46 -13.76 4.02 1.03
C PHE A 46 -14.52 4.26 -0.28
N LEU A 47 -13.91 3.95 -1.43
CA LEU A 47 -14.47 4.22 -2.76
C LEU A 47 -15.08 2.98 -3.41
N ILE A 48 -14.58 1.80 -3.06
CA ILE A 48 -14.88 0.53 -3.73
C ILE A 48 -15.34 -0.48 -2.69
N ASP A 49 -16.43 -1.19 -2.98
CA ASP A 49 -16.94 -2.23 -2.10
C ASP A 49 -15.94 -3.38 -1.92
N ILE A 50 -15.89 -3.92 -0.69
CA ILE A 50 -14.96 -4.98 -0.28
C ILE A 50 -14.91 -6.18 -1.25
N PRO A 51 -16.05 -6.73 -1.73
CA PRO A 51 -16.02 -7.84 -2.68
C PRO A 51 -15.28 -7.50 -3.98
N ILE A 52 -15.46 -6.27 -4.48
CA ILE A 52 -14.80 -5.77 -5.70
C ILE A 52 -13.31 -5.55 -5.44
N VAL A 53 -12.92 -5.03 -4.28
CA VAL A 53 -11.51 -4.88 -3.88
C VAL A 53 -10.81 -6.24 -3.85
N ARG A 54 -11.43 -7.26 -3.24
CA ARG A 54 -10.86 -8.62 -3.17
C ARG A 54 -10.70 -9.24 -4.55
N ASP A 55 -11.75 -9.17 -5.36
CA ASP A 55 -11.75 -9.70 -6.72
C ASP A 55 -10.74 -8.96 -7.62
N SER A 56 -10.64 -7.64 -7.50
CA SER A 56 -9.62 -6.83 -8.18
C SER A 56 -8.22 -7.24 -7.77
N TYR A 57 -7.96 -7.38 -6.47
CA TYR A 57 -6.66 -7.83 -5.98
C TYR A 57 -6.29 -9.21 -6.58
N GLN A 58 -7.16 -10.22 -6.39
CA GLN A 58 -6.92 -11.58 -6.85
C GLN A 58 -6.67 -11.66 -8.36
N ARG A 59 -7.51 -10.99 -9.16
CA ARG A 59 -7.41 -10.99 -10.62
C ARG A 59 -6.07 -10.40 -11.09
N HIS A 60 -5.66 -9.27 -10.52
CA HIS A 60 -4.47 -8.56 -10.99
C HIS A 60 -3.17 -9.08 -10.39
N THR A 61 -3.25 -9.91 -9.33
CA THR A 61 -2.11 -10.67 -8.81
C THR A 61 -1.89 -12.03 -9.46
N HIS A 62 -2.87 -12.59 -10.17
CA HIS A 62 -2.80 -13.96 -10.72
C HIS A 62 -1.51 -14.23 -11.52
N ASP A 63 -1.13 -13.30 -12.39
CA ASP A 63 0.08 -13.39 -13.23
C ASP A 63 1.25 -12.55 -12.68
N ALA A 64 1.25 -12.24 -11.38
CA ALA A 64 2.31 -11.49 -10.72
C ALA A 64 3.01 -12.34 -9.67
N GLN A 65 4.32 -12.10 -9.51
CA GLN A 65 5.12 -12.79 -8.50
C GLN A 65 5.13 -12.03 -7.17
N VAL A 66 4.90 -10.71 -7.20
CA VAL A 66 4.84 -9.85 -6.01
C VAL A 66 3.75 -8.80 -6.21
N ALA A 67 2.97 -8.52 -5.17
CA ALA A 67 2.08 -7.37 -5.12
C ALA A 67 2.71 -6.25 -4.27
N VAL A 68 2.59 -5.01 -4.73
CA VAL A 68 2.97 -3.82 -3.95
C VAL A 68 1.76 -2.91 -3.85
N VAL A 69 1.24 -2.76 -2.62
CA VAL A 69 0.13 -1.84 -2.33
C VAL A 69 0.71 -0.62 -1.62
N GLU A 70 0.56 0.55 -2.23
CA GLU A 70 0.89 1.80 -1.57
C GLU A 70 -0.31 2.31 -0.76
N GLY A 71 -0.13 2.43 0.56
CA GLY A 71 -1.09 3.10 1.44
C GLY A 71 -1.21 4.60 1.18
N ASN A 72 -2.23 5.24 1.74
CA ASN A 72 -2.28 6.70 1.86
C ASN A 72 -2.23 7.14 3.32
N ARG A 73 -1.70 8.34 3.56
CA ARG A 73 -1.60 8.97 4.89
C ARG A 73 -0.93 8.04 5.92
N GLY A 74 -1.36 8.04 7.18
CA GLY A 74 -0.92 7.12 8.21
C GLY A 74 -1.53 5.72 8.09
N LEU A 75 -0.90 4.75 8.76
CA LEU A 75 -1.30 3.34 8.70
C LEU A 75 -2.75 3.10 9.16
N TYR A 76 -3.18 3.80 10.21
CA TYR A 76 -4.52 3.70 10.80
C TYR A 76 -5.47 4.84 10.39
N ASP A 77 -5.00 5.78 9.55
CA ASP A 77 -5.79 6.96 9.20
C ASP A 77 -6.98 6.57 8.32
N CYS A 78 -8.17 6.96 8.74
CA CYS A 78 -9.38 6.94 7.93
C CYS A 78 -10.43 7.91 8.49
N ILE A 79 -11.53 8.11 7.75
CA ILE A 79 -12.63 9.00 8.15
C ILE A 79 -13.44 8.39 9.32
N HIS A 80 -13.43 7.06 9.43
CA HIS A 80 -14.19 6.35 10.46
C HIS A 80 -13.37 6.19 11.74
N THR A 81 -13.96 6.53 12.88
CA THR A 81 -13.33 6.38 14.20
C THR A 81 -12.97 4.92 14.55
N HIS A 82 -13.62 3.95 13.91
CA HIS A 82 -13.38 2.52 14.08
C HIS A 82 -12.32 1.94 13.13
N GLY A 83 -11.65 2.75 12.32
CA GLY A 83 -10.52 2.28 11.48
C GLY A 83 -10.91 1.60 10.16
N MET A 84 -12.20 1.49 9.83
CA MET A 84 -12.74 0.58 8.80
C MET A 84 -12.17 0.73 7.38
N THR A 85 -11.67 1.91 7.00
CA THR A 85 -11.09 2.16 5.66
C THR A 85 -9.62 2.57 5.74
N SER A 86 -8.94 2.20 6.82
CA SER A 86 -7.50 2.45 7.00
C SER A 86 -6.65 1.52 6.13
N THR A 87 -5.37 1.88 5.96
CA THR A 87 -4.41 1.01 5.26
C THR A 87 -4.20 -0.30 6.02
N ALA A 88 -4.25 -0.26 7.36
CA ALA A 88 -4.16 -1.44 8.21
C ALA A 88 -5.33 -2.42 7.98
N GLU A 89 -6.57 -1.92 7.91
CA GLU A 89 -7.73 -2.76 7.65
C GLU A 89 -7.70 -3.36 6.24
N LEU A 90 -7.26 -2.59 5.23
CA LEU A 90 -7.03 -3.15 3.90
C LEU A 90 -5.99 -4.28 3.95
N ALA A 91 -4.84 -4.07 4.61
CA ALA A 91 -3.80 -5.10 4.71
C ALA A 91 -4.33 -6.40 5.34
N LYS A 92 -5.15 -6.31 6.40
CA LYS A 92 -5.85 -7.48 6.98
C LYS A 92 -6.84 -8.11 6.00
N LEU A 93 -7.59 -7.30 5.26
CA LEU A 93 -8.64 -7.75 4.34
C LEU A 93 -8.11 -8.68 3.23
N ILE A 94 -6.90 -8.39 2.73
CA ILE A 94 -6.23 -9.12 1.65
C ILE A 94 -4.98 -9.89 2.11
N ASP A 95 -4.84 -10.08 3.42
CA ASP A 95 -3.77 -10.86 4.07
C ASP A 95 -2.35 -10.46 3.63
N LEU A 96 -2.05 -9.17 3.72
CA LEU A 96 -0.74 -8.62 3.35
C LEU A 96 0.08 -8.18 4.57
N PRO A 97 1.40 -8.45 4.56
CA PRO A 97 2.30 -7.85 5.53
C PRO A 97 2.42 -6.33 5.31
N VAL A 98 2.65 -5.59 6.40
CA VAL A 98 2.84 -4.14 6.35
C VAL A 98 4.31 -3.80 6.52
N ILE A 99 4.83 -2.99 5.60
CA ILE A 99 6.14 -2.33 5.74
C ILE A 99 5.88 -0.87 6.11
N LEU A 100 6.17 -0.51 7.36
CA LEU A 100 6.08 0.87 7.83
C LEU A 100 7.41 1.59 7.59
N CYS A 101 7.39 2.67 6.80
CA CYS A 101 8.54 3.54 6.58
C CYS A 101 8.36 4.85 7.33
N LEU A 102 9.34 5.23 8.14
CA LEU A 102 9.35 6.45 8.93
C LEU A 102 10.63 7.22 8.66
N ASP A 103 10.51 8.53 8.48
CA ASP A 103 11.68 9.41 8.45
C ASP A 103 12.16 9.65 9.88
N ALA A 104 13.32 9.08 10.22
CA ALA A 104 13.96 9.23 11.52
C ALA A 104 14.90 10.43 11.59
N THR A 105 14.94 11.29 10.56
CA THR A 105 15.80 12.47 10.52
C THR A 105 15.57 13.35 11.74
N LYS A 106 16.66 13.68 12.46
CA LYS A 106 16.65 14.46 13.71
C LYS A 106 15.82 13.85 14.85
N SER A 107 15.44 12.57 14.74
CA SER A 107 14.79 11.81 15.81
C SER A 107 15.77 10.81 16.42
N THR A 108 15.60 10.49 17.69
CA THR A 108 16.34 9.41 18.37
C THR A 108 15.35 8.40 18.97
N ARG A 109 15.39 8.16 20.28
CA ARG A 109 14.62 7.08 20.94
C ARG A 109 13.11 7.29 20.93
N THR A 110 12.62 8.53 20.79
CA THR A 110 11.19 8.83 20.77
C THR A 110 10.44 8.12 19.65
N LEU A 111 11.09 7.88 18.50
CA LEU A 111 10.44 7.18 17.38
C LEU A 111 10.09 5.73 17.74
N ALA A 112 10.87 5.09 18.62
CA ALA A 112 10.55 3.74 19.09
C ALA A 112 9.24 3.71 19.90
N ALA A 113 8.95 4.75 20.69
CA ALA A 113 7.69 4.86 21.41
C ALA A 113 6.50 5.10 20.45
N VAL A 114 6.68 5.89 19.39
CA VAL A 114 5.65 6.09 18.36
C VAL A 114 5.31 4.77 17.65
N VAL A 115 6.31 3.95 17.34
CA VAL A 115 6.12 2.65 16.68
C VAL A 115 5.56 1.60 17.62
N GLY A 116 6.09 1.52 18.85
CA GLY A 116 5.67 0.54 19.85
C GLY A 116 4.32 0.86 20.50
N GLY A 117 3.84 2.10 20.35
CA GLY A 117 2.71 2.63 21.09
C GLY A 117 3.12 3.15 22.46
N CYS A 118 2.34 4.10 22.98
CA CYS A 118 2.41 4.51 24.38
C CYS A 118 1.41 3.65 25.16
N THR A 119 1.89 2.97 26.21
CA THR A 119 1.04 2.22 27.16
C THR A 119 0.90 3.00 28.46
#